data_AF-A0A839JNZ1-F1
#
_entry.id   AF-A0A839JNZ1-F1
#
_cell.length_a   1.000
_cell.length_b   1.000
_cell.length_c   1.000
_cell.angle_alpha   90.00
_cell.angle_beta   90.00
_cell.angle_gamma   90.00
#
_symmetry.space_group_name_H-M   'P 1'
#
loop_
_entity.id
_entity.type
_entity.pdbx_description
1 polymer ?
#
loop_
_entity_poly.entity_id
_entity_poly.type
_entity_poly.pdbx_seq_one_letter_code
_entity_poly.pdbx_strand_id
1 'polypeptide(L)'
;MAIYLKDKYGGQEFVVGKPVREGAMFAIEGYLVAIAHPANNSKIKFRVIHSSSARYDEYAGAVWSDEESKRLKSEIYRLFGGGTDYTVEIKSALELQNAQVNFHGKIIALDDIAKIYGKQIPYGLAIKRLKKNLSDDEKEDIVNKLIELSASLPDKTDTAVTYISETSEKREYGLAVPLDNLRKLSNRQDKINLFSEWKVGESQDQDLY
;
A
#
# COMPACT_ATOMS: atom_id res chain seq x y z
N MET A 1 16.60 -13.84 -11.38
CA MET A 1 15.45 -13.48 -10.52
C MET A 1 15.03 -14.63 -9.64
N ALA A 2 14.64 -15.80 -10.16
CA ALA A 2 14.27 -16.96 -9.32
C ALA A 2 15.39 -17.42 -8.36
N ILE A 3 16.61 -17.59 -8.87
CA ILE A 3 17.80 -17.93 -8.05
C ILE A 3 18.02 -16.89 -6.95
N TYR A 4 17.97 -15.60 -7.29
CA TYR A 4 18.11 -14.51 -6.32
C TYR A 4 17.09 -14.61 -5.18
N LEU A 5 15.81 -14.85 -5.49
CA LEU A 5 14.77 -15.00 -4.46
C LEU A 5 15.01 -16.24 -3.61
N LYS A 6 15.39 -17.36 -4.23
CA LYS A 6 15.70 -18.59 -3.52
C LYS A 6 16.86 -18.40 -2.53
N ASP A 7 17.94 -17.76 -2.97
CA ASP A 7 19.10 -17.47 -2.12
C ASP A 7 18.73 -16.51 -0.99
N LYS A 8 18.01 -15.42 -1.32
CA LYS A 8 17.59 -14.42 -0.35
C LYS A 8 16.65 -14.98 0.72
N TYR A 9 15.70 -15.83 0.34
CA TYR A 9 14.66 -16.35 1.24
C TYR A 9 14.94 -17.79 1.70
N GLY A 10 16.22 -18.13 1.92
CA GLY A 10 16.62 -19.33 2.65
C GLY A 10 16.24 -20.65 1.98
N GLY A 11 16.28 -20.70 0.64
CA GLY A 11 15.96 -21.89 -0.14
C GLY A 11 14.48 -22.01 -0.53
N GLN A 12 13.63 -21.05 -0.18
CA GLN A 12 12.24 -21.04 -0.62
C GLN A 12 12.14 -20.95 -2.16
N GLU A 13 11.28 -21.79 -2.76
CA GLU A 13 11.07 -21.80 -4.20
C GLU A 13 10.04 -20.76 -4.64
N PHE A 14 10.31 -20.11 -5.77
CA PHE A 14 9.46 -19.08 -6.37
C PHE A 14 9.24 -19.35 -7.85
N VAL A 15 8.01 -19.14 -8.30
CA VAL A 15 7.67 -19.09 -9.71
C VAL A 15 7.83 -17.64 -10.16
N VAL A 16 8.67 -17.42 -11.16
CA VAL A 16 8.94 -16.09 -11.71
C VAL A 16 8.44 -16.06 -13.16
N GLY A 17 7.57 -15.09 -13.45
CA GLY A 17 7.05 -14.87 -14.80
C GLY A 17 8.13 -14.40 -15.78
N LYS A 18 7.73 -14.24 -17.05
CA LYS A 18 8.62 -13.73 -18.09
C LYS A 18 9.02 -12.28 -17.78
N PRO A 19 10.32 -11.97 -17.67
CA PRO A 19 10.76 -10.60 -17.44
C PRO A 19 10.43 -9.69 -18.61
N VAL A 20 10.01 -8.46 -18.31
CA VAL A 20 9.76 -7.36 -19.25
C VAL A 20 10.76 -6.25 -18.96
N ARG A 21 11.24 -5.57 -20.00
CA ARG A 21 12.14 -4.42 -19.85
C ARG A 21 11.31 -3.15 -19.69
N GLU A 22 11.56 -2.41 -18.62
CA GLU A 22 10.90 -1.14 -18.28
C GLU A 22 11.95 -0.03 -18.10
N GLY A 23 11.52 1.23 -18.14
CA GLY A 23 12.39 2.39 -17.85
C GLY A 23 13.52 2.66 -18.85
N ALA A 24 13.52 2.02 -20.02
CA ALA A 24 14.51 2.29 -21.07
C ALA A 24 14.19 3.58 -21.84
N MET A 25 15.16 4.50 -21.91
CA MET A 25 15.11 5.70 -22.75
C MET A 25 16.45 5.89 -23.47
N PHE A 26 16.55 6.89 -24.35
CA PHE A 26 17.79 7.20 -25.05
C PHE A 26 18.94 7.43 -24.04
N ALA A 27 19.99 6.61 -24.14
CA ALA A 27 21.14 6.56 -23.25
C ALA A 27 20.86 6.14 -21.78
N ILE A 28 19.66 5.66 -21.45
CA ILE A 28 19.30 5.15 -20.12
C ILE A 28 19.07 3.64 -20.20
N GLU A 29 19.90 2.87 -19.50
CA GLU A 29 19.71 1.42 -19.39
C GLU A 29 18.46 1.12 -18.54
N GLY A 30 17.41 0.61 -19.18
CA GLY A 30 16.21 0.15 -18.47
C GLY A 30 16.48 -1.08 -17.60
N TYR A 31 15.55 -1.38 -16.69
CA TYR A 31 15.61 -2.52 -15.78
C TYR A 31 14.64 -3.63 -16.21
N LEU A 32 14.90 -4.86 -15.76
CA LEU A 32 14.01 -6.00 -15.96
C LEU A 32 13.06 -6.14 -14.78
N VAL A 33 11.77 -6.30 -15.05
CA VAL A 33 10.72 -6.53 -14.07
C VAL A 33 10.03 -7.86 -14.39
N ALA A 34 9.78 -8.68 -13.38
CA ALA A 34 8.91 -9.85 -13.49
C ALA A 34 7.94 -9.92 -12.31
N ILE A 35 6.72 -10.41 -12.54
CA ILE A 35 5.82 -10.81 -11.46
C ILE A 35 6.24 -12.19 -10.97
N ALA A 36 6.42 -12.33 -9.67
CA ALA A 36 6.75 -13.58 -9.01
C ALA A 36 5.72 -13.93 -7.93
N HIS A 37 5.70 -15.20 -7.53
CA HIS A 37 4.98 -15.68 -6.36
C HIS A 37 5.69 -16.89 -5.73
N PRO A 38 5.51 -17.15 -4.42
CA PRO A 38 5.97 -18.39 -3.80
C PRO A 38 5.35 -19.60 -4.51
N ALA A 39 6.13 -20.67 -4.67
CA ALA A 39 5.64 -21.91 -5.29
C ALA A 39 4.48 -22.54 -4.49
N ASN A 40 4.46 -22.34 -3.18
CA ASN A 40 3.44 -22.86 -2.27
C ASN A 40 2.23 -21.93 -2.07
N ASN A 41 2.27 -20.68 -2.59
CA ASN A 41 1.19 -19.72 -2.43
C ASN A 41 1.14 -18.72 -3.59
N SER A 42 0.37 -19.05 -4.62
CA SER A 42 0.20 -18.20 -5.81
C SER A 42 -0.65 -16.95 -5.60
N LYS A 43 -1.23 -16.76 -4.41
CA LYS A 43 -2.02 -15.55 -4.08
C LYS A 43 -1.12 -14.35 -3.77
N ILE A 44 0.06 -14.58 -3.22
CA ILE A 44 1.04 -13.53 -2.95
C ILE A 44 1.83 -13.27 -4.23
N LYS A 45 1.45 -12.23 -4.96
CA LYS A 45 2.15 -11.78 -6.16
C LYS A 45 2.90 -10.49 -5.86
N PHE A 46 4.11 -10.38 -6.39
CA PHE A 46 4.99 -9.24 -6.14
C PHE A 46 5.92 -9.01 -7.32
N ARG A 47 6.42 -7.79 -7.50
CA ARG A 47 7.43 -7.51 -8.53
C ARG A 47 8.82 -7.88 -8.04
N VAL A 48 9.62 -8.39 -8.96
CA VAL A 48 11.05 -8.63 -8.79
C VAL A 48 11.77 -7.87 -9.87
N ILE A 49 12.74 -7.05 -9.45
CA ILE A 49 13.39 -6.10 -10.32
C ILE A 49 14.89 -6.37 -10.32
N HIS A 50 15.44 -6.35 -11.52
CA HIS A 50 16.85 -6.61 -11.78
C HIS A 50 17.37 -5.55 -12.74
N SER A 51 18.29 -4.73 -12.26
CA SER A 51 19.11 -3.84 -13.09
C SER A 51 20.55 -4.34 -13.12
N SER A 52 21.40 -3.67 -13.90
CA SER A 52 22.84 -3.92 -13.93
C SER A 52 23.51 -3.64 -12.58
N SER A 53 22.91 -2.80 -11.73
CA SER A 53 23.48 -2.34 -10.44
C SER A 53 22.76 -2.86 -9.20
N ALA A 54 21.54 -3.38 -9.30
CA ALA A 54 20.73 -3.75 -8.14
C ALA A 54 19.72 -4.88 -8.42
N ARG A 55 19.37 -5.59 -7.35
CA ARG A 55 18.27 -6.55 -7.31
C ARG A 55 17.39 -6.25 -6.12
N TYR A 56 16.10 -6.09 -6.36
CA TYR A 56 15.13 -5.86 -5.31
C TYR A 56 13.82 -6.58 -5.63
N ASP A 57 13.02 -6.79 -4.60
CA ASP A 57 11.74 -7.46 -4.70
C ASP A 57 10.78 -6.93 -3.65
N GLU A 58 9.49 -7.02 -3.96
CA GLU A 58 8.39 -6.54 -3.12
C GLU A 58 7.79 -7.68 -2.27
N TYR A 59 8.48 -8.82 -2.11
CA TYR A 59 7.88 -10.01 -1.48
C TYR A 59 7.45 -9.77 -0.04
N ALA A 60 8.30 -9.12 0.76
CA ALA A 60 7.99 -8.80 2.15
C ALA A 60 6.76 -7.89 2.26
N GLY A 61 6.70 -6.85 1.42
CA GLY A 61 5.54 -5.95 1.33
C GLY A 61 4.25 -6.69 0.96
N ALA A 62 4.30 -7.58 -0.03
CA ALA A 62 3.16 -8.38 -0.44
C ALA A 62 2.67 -9.35 0.65
N VAL A 63 3.58 -9.94 1.44
CA VAL A 63 3.21 -10.78 2.59
C VAL A 63 2.54 -9.95 3.68
N TRP A 64 3.12 -8.82 4.09
CA TRP A 64 2.52 -7.95 5.09
C TRP A 64 1.16 -7.41 4.65
N SER A 65 1.02 -7.06 3.36
CA SER A 65 -0.24 -6.59 2.78
C SER A 65 -1.36 -7.64 2.90
N ASP A 66 -1.06 -8.91 2.62
CA ASP A 66 -2.02 -10.02 2.74
C ASP A 66 -2.38 -10.31 4.21
N GLU A 67 -1.41 -10.29 5.11
CA GLU A 67 -1.61 -10.48 6.55
C GLU A 67 -2.48 -9.37 7.14
N GLU A 68 -2.15 -8.11 6.85
CA GLU A 68 -2.89 -6.94 7.33
C GLU A 68 -4.29 -6.86 6.72
N SER A 69 -4.44 -7.21 5.43
CA SER A 69 -5.75 -7.32 4.80
C SER A 69 -6.66 -8.30 5.54
N LYS A 70 -6.13 -9.44 5.99
CA LYS A 70 -6.90 -10.43 6.78
C LYS A 70 -7.22 -9.90 8.17
N ARG A 71 -6.27 -9.24 8.84
CA ARG A 71 -6.44 -8.70 10.18
C ARG A 71 -7.52 -7.63 10.22
N LEU A 72 -7.51 -6.69 9.28
CA LEU A 72 -8.43 -5.55 9.24
C LEU A 72 -9.84 -5.89 8.75
N LYS A 73 -10.03 -7.06 8.12
CA LYS A 73 -11.31 -7.44 7.48
C LYS A 73 -12.52 -7.27 8.40
N SER A 74 -12.42 -7.78 9.62
CA SER A 74 -13.53 -7.79 10.58
C SER A 74 -13.94 -6.36 10.97
N GLU A 75 -12.96 -5.51 11.21
CA GLU A 75 -13.17 -4.13 11.63
C GLU A 75 -13.71 -3.26 10.49
N ILE A 76 -13.17 -3.42 9.28
CA ILE A 76 -13.70 -2.74 8.08
C ILE A 76 -15.14 -3.14 7.83
N TYR A 77 -15.48 -4.43 7.93
CA TYR A 77 -16.86 -4.89 7.71
C TYR A 77 -17.81 -4.45 8.81
N ARG A 78 -17.34 -4.29 10.05
CA ARG A 78 -18.13 -3.72 11.14
C ARG A 78 -18.49 -2.26 10.86
N LEU A 79 -17.53 -1.46 10.39
CA LEU A 79 -17.70 -0.01 10.21
C LEU A 79 -18.40 0.36 8.90
N PHE A 80 -18.04 -0.33 7.81
CA PHE A 80 -18.46 0.01 6.45
C PHE A 80 -19.44 -0.99 5.84
N GLY A 81 -19.71 -2.10 6.53
CA GLY A 81 -20.63 -3.14 6.10
C GLY A 81 -19.94 -4.30 5.38
N GLY A 82 -20.57 -5.48 5.47
CA GLY A 82 -20.10 -6.70 4.81
C GLY A 82 -20.03 -6.53 3.29
N GLY A 83 -18.92 -6.98 2.69
CA GLY A 83 -18.70 -6.86 1.24
C GLY A 83 -18.10 -5.52 0.81
N THR A 84 -17.67 -4.66 1.75
CA THR A 84 -16.87 -3.48 1.44
C THR A 84 -15.59 -3.90 0.72
N ASP A 85 -15.31 -3.25 -0.40
CA ASP A 85 -14.06 -3.42 -1.15
C ASP A 85 -12.96 -2.60 -0.48
N TYR A 86 -11.81 -3.23 -0.25
CA TYR A 86 -10.65 -2.58 0.36
C TYR A 86 -9.35 -3.28 -0.05
N THR A 87 -8.28 -2.49 -0.07
CA THR A 87 -6.93 -2.94 -0.35
C THR A 87 -6.01 -2.40 0.73
N VAL A 88 -5.15 -3.27 1.26
CA VAL A 88 -3.98 -2.85 2.03
C VAL A 88 -2.76 -3.02 1.14
N GLU A 89 -1.96 -1.98 1.01
CA GLU A 89 -0.69 -1.99 0.28
C GLU A 89 0.41 -1.53 1.22
N ILE A 90 1.36 -2.43 1.49
CA ILE A 90 2.52 -2.13 2.31
C ILE A 90 3.73 -2.29 1.42
N LYS A 91 4.43 -1.19 1.21
CA LYS A 91 5.65 -1.21 0.44
C LYS A 91 6.79 -1.59 1.38
N SER A 92 7.50 -2.65 1.06
CA SER A 92 8.82 -2.85 1.66
C SER A 92 9.72 -1.75 1.12
N ALA A 93 10.09 -0.78 1.96
CA ALA A 93 10.86 0.42 1.68
C ALA A 93 12.05 0.17 0.74
N LEU A 94 11.80 0.14 -0.56
CA LEU A 94 12.78 -0.17 -1.62
C LEU A 94 12.56 0.67 -2.88
N GLU A 95 11.56 1.57 -2.88
CA GLU A 95 11.27 2.47 -4.00
C GLU A 95 11.87 3.88 -3.83
N LEU A 96 12.28 4.29 -2.62
CA LEU A 96 12.86 5.62 -2.35
C LEU A 96 14.24 5.49 -1.71
N GLN A 97 15.25 5.36 -2.56
CA GLN A 97 16.65 5.78 -2.42
C GLN A 97 17.20 5.94 -0.98
N ASN A 98 17.74 4.89 -0.34
CA ASN A 98 18.97 4.92 0.52
C ASN A 98 19.01 3.96 1.72
N ALA A 99 18.01 3.12 1.97
CA ALA A 99 18.11 2.10 3.01
C ALA A 99 17.92 0.69 2.44
N GLN A 100 19.03 -0.04 2.22
CA GLN A 100 18.97 -1.46 1.92
C GLN A 100 18.51 -2.21 3.18
N VAL A 101 17.20 -2.42 3.34
CA VAL A 101 16.70 -3.40 4.30
C VAL A 101 17.00 -4.79 3.74
N ASN A 102 18.20 -5.29 4.03
CA ASN A 102 18.66 -6.59 3.58
C ASN A 102 18.01 -7.71 4.40
N PHE A 103 16.76 -8.05 4.06
CA PHE A 103 16.15 -9.28 4.55
C PHE A 103 16.84 -10.48 3.91
N HIS A 104 17.47 -11.30 4.73
CA HIS A 104 17.88 -12.65 4.35
C HIS A 104 17.15 -13.66 5.24
N GLY A 105 16.64 -14.72 4.62
CA GLY A 105 15.89 -15.78 5.29
C GLY A 105 14.42 -15.44 5.45
N LYS A 106 13.90 -15.61 6.66
CA LYS A 106 12.46 -15.51 6.95
C LYS A 106 12.01 -14.05 6.99
N ILE A 107 10.85 -13.75 6.42
CA ILE A 107 10.21 -12.43 6.55
C ILE A 107 9.91 -12.17 8.03
N ILE A 108 10.37 -11.01 8.51
CA ILE A 108 10.13 -10.51 9.86
C ILE A 108 8.70 -9.92 9.91
N ALA A 109 8.01 -10.07 11.04
CA ALA A 109 6.67 -9.52 11.22
C ALA A 109 6.64 -7.98 11.06
N LEU A 110 5.53 -7.43 10.55
CA LEU A 110 5.37 -6.00 10.30
C LEU A 110 5.67 -5.15 11.55
N ASP A 111 5.13 -5.54 12.70
CA ASP A 111 5.32 -4.80 13.96
C ASP A 111 6.78 -4.73 14.40
N ASP A 112 7.54 -5.79 14.16
CA ASP A 112 8.96 -5.85 14.53
C ASP A 112 9.81 -5.03 13.58
N ILE A 113 9.53 -5.10 12.28
CA ILE A 113 10.28 -4.32 11.30
C ILE A 113 9.94 -2.82 11.38
N ALA A 114 8.70 -2.48 11.73
CA ALA A 114 8.27 -1.10 11.98
C ALA A 114 8.94 -0.50 13.22
N LYS A 115 9.41 -1.30 14.18
CA LYS A 115 10.25 -0.79 15.29
C LYS A 115 11.63 -0.34 14.83
N ILE A 116 12.14 -0.92 13.74
CA ILE A 116 13.49 -0.65 13.22
C ILE A 116 13.45 0.49 12.20
N TYR A 117 12.51 0.42 11.23
CA TYR A 117 12.47 1.35 10.11
C TYR A 117 11.40 2.43 10.24
N GLY A 118 10.40 2.24 11.10
CA GLY A 118 9.37 3.23 11.40
C GLY A 118 8.71 3.79 10.15
N LYS A 119 8.67 5.13 10.06
CA LYS A 119 8.05 5.91 8.96
C LYS A 119 8.72 5.71 7.60
N GLN A 120 9.81 4.93 7.52
CA GLN A 120 10.35 4.54 6.21
C GLN A 120 9.51 3.46 5.51
N ILE A 121 8.59 2.79 6.22
CA ILE A 121 7.70 1.78 5.64
C ILE A 121 6.39 2.44 5.23
N PRO A 122 6.10 2.59 3.92
CA PRO A 122 4.81 3.09 3.45
C PRO A 122 3.72 2.05 3.66
N TYR A 123 2.62 2.50 4.24
CA TYR A 123 1.41 1.71 4.49
C TYR A 123 0.21 2.47 3.91
N GLY A 124 -0.45 1.89 2.92
CA GLY A 124 -1.69 2.39 2.33
C GLY A 124 -2.87 1.51 2.70
N LEU A 125 -3.94 2.11 3.20
CA LEU A 125 -5.26 1.49 3.25
C LEU A 125 -6.21 2.22 2.32
N ALA A 126 -6.71 1.54 1.30
CA ALA A 126 -7.76 2.05 0.42
C ALA A 126 -9.09 1.34 0.72
N ILE A 127 -10.17 2.10 0.95
CA ILE A 127 -11.53 1.60 1.11
C ILE A 127 -12.38 2.15 -0.03
N LYS A 128 -13.11 1.29 -0.74
CA LYS A 128 -13.93 1.67 -1.89
C LYS A 128 -15.40 1.34 -1.64
N ARG A 129 -16.23 2.38 -1.61
CA ARG A 129 -17.69 2.27 -1.49
C ARG A 129 -18.37 3.27 -2.40
N LEU A 130 -18.80 2.76 -3.55
CA LEU A 130 -19.29 3.60 -4.63
C LEU A 130 -20.67 4.18 -4.30
N LYS A 131 -20.71 5.50 -4.06
CA LYS A 131 -21.92 6.28 -3.89
C LYS A 131 -21.67 7.72 -4.36
N LYS A 132 -22.49 8.16 -5.29
CA LYS A 132 -22.43 9.53 -5.82
C LYS A 132 -23.10 10.54 -4.90
N ASN A 133 -22.66 11.80 -4.98
CA ASN A 133 -23.28 12.94 -4.30
C ASN A 133 -23.45 12.73 -2.79
N LEU A 134 -22.37 12.33 -2.09
CA LEU A 134 -22.38 12.20 -0.64
C LEU A 134 -22.83 13.50 0.03
N SER A 135 -23.81 13.41 0.95
CA SER A 135 -24.18 14.56 1.78
C SER A 135 -23.07 14.89 2.78
N ASP A 136 -23.13 16.09 3.36
CA ASP A 136 -22.17 16.50 4.39
C ASP A 136 -22.23 15.62 5.65
N ASP A 137 -23.42 15.14 6.03
CA ASP A 137 -23.57 14.19 7.14
C ASP A 137 -22.93 12.84 6.81
N GLU A 138 -23.03 12.38 5.56
CA GLU A 138 -22.40 11.13 5.13
C GLU A 138 -20.87 11.25 5.07
N LYS A 139 -20.36 12.38 4.60
CA LYS A 139 -18.92 12.70 4.62
C LYS A 139 -18.38 12.70 6.05
N GLU A 140 -19.10 13.34 6.98
CA GLU A 140 -18.74 13.36 8.39
C GLU A 140 -18.76 11.94 9.00
N ASP A 141 -19.80 11.16 8.75
CA ASP A 141 -19.91 9.77 9.22
C ASP A 141 -18.77 8.88 8.70
N ILE A 142 -18.42 9.02 7.40
CA ILE A 142 -17.28 8.30 6.81
C ILE A 142 -15.98 8.67 7.54
N VAL A 143 -15.70 9.96 7.75
CA VAL A 143 -14.47 10.38 8.43
C VAL A 143 -14.45 9.90 9.88
N ASN A 144 -15.58 9.93 10.59
CA ASN A 144 -15.67 9.38 11.95
C ASN A 144 -15.36 7.89 11.99
N LYS A 145 -15.86 7.11 11.03
CA LYS A 145 -15.54 5.68 10.90
C LYS A 145 -14.06 5.45 10.59
N LEU A 146 -13.44 6.29 9.76
CA LEU A 146 -12.01 6.20 9.48
C LEU A 146 -11.18 6.56 10.73
N ILE A 147 -11.60 7.54 11.52
CA ILE A 147 -10.96 7.87 12.82
C ILE A 147 -11.06 6.67 13.77
N GLU A 148 -12.23 6.02 13.85
CA GLU A 148 -12.40 4.80 14.66
C GLU A 148 -11.48 3.66 14.16
N LEU A 149 -11.46 3.41 12.86
CA LEU A 149 -10.58 2.42 12.22
C LEU A 149 -9.10 2.72 12.46
N SER A 150 -8.74 4.01 12.60
CA SER A 150 -7.36 4.43 12.80
C SER A 150 -6.72 3.77 14.02
N ALA A 151 -7.47 3.42 15.06
CA ALA A 151 -6.97 2.73 16.24
C ALA A 151 -6.45 1.30 15.95
N SER A 152 -6.88 0.72 14.83
CA SER A 152 -6.44 -0.60 14.37
C SER A 152 -5.27 -0.54 13.39
N LEU A 153 -4.81 0.65 13.00
CA LEU A 153 -3.73 0.84 12.02
C LEU A 153 -2.36 1.03 12.70
N PRO A 154 -1.26 0.63 12.05
CA PRO A 154 0.07 0.79 12.62
C PRO A 154 0.49 2.26 12.74
N ASP A 155 0.92 2.64 13.94
CA ASP A 155 1.32 4.02 14.29
C ASP A 155 2.75 4.36 13.85
N LYS A 156 3.60 3.33 13.77
CA LYS A 156 5.04 3.50 13.54
C LYS A 156 5.40 3.63 12.07
N THR A 157 4.53 3.18 11.17
CA THR A 157 4.72 3.23 9.72
C THR A 157 4.21 4.56 9.14
N ASP A 158 4.62 4.86 7.91
CA ASP A 158 4.07 5.99 7.16
C ASP A 158 2.72 5.59 6.57
N THR A 159 1.69 5.75 7.40
CA THR A 159 0.35 5.24 7.14
C THR A 159 -0.52 6.32 6.52
N ALA A 160 -1.08 6.03 5.35
CA ALA A 160 -2.09 6.84 4.68
C ALA A 160 -3.39 6.04 4.48
N VAL A 161 -4.52 6.74 4.59
CA VAL A 161 -5.86 6.17 4.40
C VAL A 161 -6.54 6.89 3.25
N THR A 162 -7.05 6.11 2.31
CA THR A 162 -7.82 6.57 1.16
C THR A 162 -9.22 5.99 1.22
N TYR A 163 -10.23 6.83 1.05
CA TYR A 163 -11.60 6.39 0.86
C TYR A 163 -12.09 6.86 -0.51
N ILE A 164 -12.60 5.94 -1.33
CA ILE A 164 -13.05 6.20 -2.70
C ILE A 164 -14.56 6.00 -2.78
N SER A 165 -15.26 7.08 -3.09
CA SER A 165 -16.72 7.12 -3.22
C SER A 165 -17.20 7.14 -4.67
N GLU A 166 -16.39 7.66 -5.59
CA GLU A 166 -16.68 7.61 -7.02
C GLU A 166 -15.41 7.26 -7.78
N THR A 167 -15.56 6.47 -8.84
CA THR A 167 -14.47 6.05 -9.71
C THR A 167 -14.97 6.16 -11.15
N SER A 168 -14.13 6.71 -12.02
CA SER A 168 -14.33 6.80 -13.46
C SER A 168 -13.04 6.41 -14.16
N GLU A 169 -13.02 6.31 -15.48
CA GLU A 169 -11.81 5.97 -16.24
C GLU A 169 -10.64 6.93 -15.99
N LYS A 170 -10.92 8.18 -15.60
CA LYS A 170 -9.90 9.23 -15.49
C LYS A 170 -9.81 9.87 -14.12
N ARG A 171 -10.84 9.74 -13.29
CA ARG A 171 -10.96 10.47 -12.02
C ARG A 171 -11.56 9.63 -10.91
N GLU A 172 -11.14 9.90 -9.70
CA GLU A 172 -11.71 9.37 -8.47
C GLU A 172 -12.14 10.52 -7.56
N TYR A 173 -13.17 10.28 -6.76
CA TYR A 173 -13.65 11.23 -5.76
C TYR A 173 -13.75 10.55 -4.39
N GLY A 174 -13.28 11.25 -3.36
CA GLY A 174 -13.22 10.73 -2.00
C GLY A 174 -12.24 11.53 -1.16
N LEU A 175 -11.48 10.88 -0.30
CA LEU A 175 -10.40 11.52 0.46
C LEU A 175 -9.16 10.64 0.48
N ALA A 176 -8.00 11.26 0.63
CA ALA A 176 -6.73 10.62 0.96
C ALA A 176 -6.04 11.46 2.03
N VAL A 177 -5.61 10.84 3.12
CA VAL A 177 -5.06 11.58 4.25
C VAL A 177 -4.05 10.73 5.04
N PRO A 178 -2.92 11.31 5.48
CA PRO A 178 -2.03 10.66 6.44
C PRO A 178 -2.75 10.36 7.76
N LEU A 179 -2.44 9.22 8.38
CA LEU A 179 -3.07 8.75 9.62
C LEU A 179 -2.98 9.77 10.76
N ASP A 180 -1.83 10.43 10.88
CA ASP A 180 -1.57 11.43 11.92
C ASP A 180 -2.43 12.69 11.75
N ASN A 181 -2.84 13.01 10.51
CA ASN A 181 -3.73 14.13 10.22
C ASN A 181 -5.19 13.73 10.44
N LEU A 182 -5.59 12.54 10.02
CA LEU A 182 -6.92 11.98 10.23
C LEU A 182 -7.33 12.03 11.72
N ARG A 183 -6.42 11.63 12.61
CA ARG A 183 -6.64 11.57 14.07
C ARG A 183 -6.79 12.94 14.74
N LYS A 184 -6.34 14.02 14.09
CA LYS A 184 -6.42 15.38 14.63
C LYS A 184 -7.74 16.08 14.26
N LEU A 185 -8.54 15.49 13.38
CA LEU A 185 -9.80 16.09 12.91
C LEU A 185 -10.86 16.04 14.00
N SER A 186 -11.23 17.21 14.49
CA SER A 186 -12.29 17.39 15.48
C SER A 186 -13.46 18.20 14.93
N ASN A 187 -13.20 19.16 14.04
CA ASN A 187 -14.22 20.03 13.45
C ASN A 187 -14.94 19.36 12.27
N ARG A 188 -16.26 19.52 12.21
CA ARG A 188 -17.11 18.97 11.14
C ARG A 188 -16.73 19.48 9.73
N GLN A 189 -16.50 20.79 9.59
CA GLN A 189 -16.20 21.40 8.30
C GLN A 189 -14.86 20.89 7.74
N ASP A 190 -13.85 20.71 8.60
CA ASP A 190 -12.55 20.17 8.20
C ASP A 190 -12.70 18.73 7.66
N LYS A 191 -13.53 17.90 8.29
CA LYS A 191 -13.82 16.54 7.82
C LYS A 191 -14.47 16.54 6.44
N ILE A 192 -15.43 17.43 6.21
CA ILE A 192 -16.14 17.55 4.93
C ILE A 192 -15.19 18.05 3.82
N ASN A 193 -14.33 19.01 4.16
CA ASN A 193 -13.40 19.64 3.21
C ASN A 193 -12.28 18.70 2.72
N LEU A 194 -12.06 17.55 3.36
CA LEU A 194 -11.14 16.53 2.85
C LEU A 194 -11.59 15.90 1.54
N PHE A 195 -12.89 15.95 1.25
CA PHE A 195 -13.42 15.28 0.07
C PHE A 195 -13.11 16.07 -1.21
N SER A 196 -12.35 15.46 -2.10
CA SER A 196 -11.82 16.06 -3.32
C SER A 196 -11.82 15.07 -4.48
N GLU A 197 -11.68 15.60 -5.69
CA GLU A 197 -11.49 14.82 -6.92
C GLU A 197 -10.01 14.82 -7.32
N TRP A 198 -9.48 13.65 -7.71
CA TRP A 198 -8.12 13.50 -8.26
C TRP A 198 -8.10 12.60 -9.50
N LYS A 199 -7.01 12.63 -10.28
CA LYS A 199 -6.87 11.74 -11.43
C LYS A 199 -6.53 10.32 -11.00
N VAL A 200 -7.08 9.34 -11.70
CA VAL A 200 -6.69 7.93 -11.53
C VAL A 200 -5.18 7.79 -11.78
N GLY A 201 -4.46 7.27 -10.79
CA GLY A 201 -3.00 7.03 -10.88
C GLY A 201 -2.11 8.18 -10.42
N GLU A 202 -2.65 9.34 -10.04
CA GLU A 202 -1.92 10.35 -9.25
C GLU A 202 -2.20 10.04 -7.77
N SER A 203 -1.23 9.47 -7.03
CA SER A 203 -1.29 9.54 -5.55
C SER A 203 -1.09 11.01 -5.15
N GLN A 204 -1.74 11.47 -4.07
CA GLN A 204 -1.56 12.81 -3.50
C GLN A 204 -0.18 13.00 -2.85
N ASP A 205 0.90 12.51 -3.46
CA ASP A 205 2.28 12.66 -3.01
C ASP A 205 3.05 13.76 -3.75
N GLN A 206 2.37 14.62 -4.53
CA GLN A 206 3.07 15.62 -5.37
C GLN A 206 3.18 17.05 -4.81
N ASP A 207 2.69 17.36 -3.61
CA ASP A 207 2.82 18.72 -3.05
C ASP A 207 3.61 18.79 -1.73
N LEU A 208 4.73 18.06 -1.64
CA LEU A 208 5.77 18.30 -0.63
C LEU A 208 7.17 18.29 -1.25
N TYR A 209 7.45 19.26 -2.13
CA TYR A 209 8.80 19.77 -2.39
C TYR A 209 8.77 21.28 -2.62
#